data_AF-A0A946ATY5-F1
#
_entry.id   AF-A0A946ATY5-F1
#
_cell.length_a   1.000
_cell.length_b   1.000
_cell.length_c   1.000
_cell.angle_alpha   90.00
_cell.angle_beta   90.00
_cell.angle_gamma   90.00
#
_symmetry.space_group_name_H-M   'P 1'
#
loop_
_entity.id
_entity.type
_entity.pdbx_description
1 polymer ?
#
loop_
_entity_poly.entity_id
_entity_poly.type
_entity_poly.pdbx_seq_one_letter_code
_entity_poly.pdbx_strand_id
1 'polypeptide(L)'
;MNTLESGIKNAKNTVRYIFGKGSVSQLESLLDGFRGDEKSYAIYFIDKYFEKNLGLLKGLLSSDVDSVNFVDTKHEPKTDAIDLLVSELQQEGKGAPFAVIGIGGG
;
A
#
# COMPACT_ATOMS: atom_id res chain seq x y z
N MET A 1 27.56 -5.62 30.44
CA MET A 1 27.55 -6.10 29.04
C MET A 1 27.06 -4.95 28.19
N ASN A 2 27.81 -4.63 27.14
CA ASN A 2 27.94 -3.32 26.52
C ASN A 2 26.65 -2.79 25.87
N THR A 3 26.30 -1.55 26.20
CA THR A 3 25.50 -0.67 25.36
C THR A 3 26.22 -0.53 24.02
N LEU A 4 25.52 -0.74 22.91
CA LEU A 4 26.09 -0.47 21.59
C LEU A 4 26.31 1.06 21.49
N GLU A 5 27.57 1.49 21.36
CA GLU A 5 27.99 2.87 21.04
C GLU A 5 27.63 3.24 19.58
N SER A 6 26.40 2.96 19.14
CA SER A 6 25.98 3.24 17.75
C SER A 6 25.56 4.69 17.53
N GLY A 7 25.41 5.48 18.59
CA GLY A 7 24.85 6.85 18.52
C GLY A 7 23.37 6.92 18.13
N ILE A 8 22.72 5.77 17.94
CA ILE A 8 21.31 5.68 17.52
C ILE A 8 20.42 5.97 18.73
N LYS A 9 19.56 6.99 18.59
CA LYS A 9 18.57 7.37 19.59
C LYS A 9 17.29 6.53 19.45
N ASN A 10 16.22 7.11 18.93
CA ASN A 10 14.95 6.45 18.71
C ASN A 10 14.80 6.07 17.23
N ALA A 11 14.69 4.78 16.94
CA ALA A 11 14.50 4.26 15.59
C ALA A 11 13.17 3.51 15.53
N LYS A 12 12.22 4.02 14.73
CA LYS A 12 10.95 3.35 14.46
C LYS A 12 11.10 2.52 13.19
N ASN A 13 11.05 1.20 13.35
CA ASN A 13 11.06 0.25 12.24
C ASN A 13 9.64 -0.22 11.92
N THR A 14 9.49 -0.91 10.78
CA THR A 14 8.26 -1.62 10.46
C THR A 14 8.00 -2.70 11.50
N VAL A 15 6.76 -2.79 11.97
CA VAL A 15 6.38 -3.68 13.09
C VAL A 15 6.16 -5.12 12.63
N ARG A 16 5.76 -5.33 11.37
CA ARG A 16 5.47 -6.64 10.79
C ARG A 16 6.12 -6.79 9.43
N TYR A 17 6.67 -7.98 9.20
CA TYR A 17 7.24 -8.40 7.92
C TYR A 17 6.68 -9.77 7.56
N ILE A 18 6.32 -9.96 6.30
CA ILE A 18 6.01 -11.27 5.74
C ILE A 18 6.98 -11.49 4.59
N PHE A 19 7.82 -12.52 4.68
CA PHE A 19 8.92 -12.76 3.74
C PHE A 19 8.88 -14.19 3.22
N GLY A 20 9.19 -14.36 1.94
CA GLY A 20 9.25 -15.66 1.27
C GLY A 20 8.55 -15.65 -0.09
N LYS A 21 8.88 -16.62 -0.94
CA LYS A 21 8.21 -16.79 -2.23
C LYS A 21 6.72 -17.07 -2.01
N GLY A 22 5.86 -16.28 -2.63
CA GLY A 22 4.40 -16.41 -2.51
C GLY A 22 3.79 -15.74 -1.28
N SER A 23 4.57 -15.02 -0.47
CA SER A 23 4.05 -14.29 0.70
C SER A 23 2.94 -13.29 0.39
N VAL A 24 2.92 -12.77 -0.84
CA VAL A 24 1.93 -11.80 -1.30
C VAL A 24 0.49 -12.31 -1.16
N SER A 25 0.25 -13.63 -1.21
CA SER A 25 -1.09 -14.19 -1.03
C SER A 25 -1.68 -14.00 0.37
N GLN A 26 -0.85 -13.64 1.36
CA GLN A 26 -1.32 -13.34 2.72
C GLN A 26 -1.85 -11.92 2.86
N LEU A 27 -1.69 -11.06 1.84
CA LEU A 27 -2.13 -9.67 1.89
C LEU A 27 -3.63 -9.55 2.15
N GLU A 28 -4.46 -10.32 1.45
CA GLU A 28 -5.92 -10.30 1.62
C GLU A 28 -6.32 -10.66 3.06
N SER A 29 -5.84 -11.80 3.56
CA SER A 29 -6.11 -12.23 4.94
C SER A 29 -5.61 -11.23 5.99
N LEU A 30 -4.52 -10.51 5.70
CA LEU A 30 -4.03 -9.44 6.57
C LEU A 30 -4.98 -8.23 6.55
N LEU A 31 -5.45 -7.82 5.38
CA LEU A 31 -6.37 -6.70 5.21
C LEU A 31 -7.74 -6.96 5.83
N ASP A 32 -8.25 -8.19 5.74
CA ASP A 32 -9.51 -8.60 6.37
C ASP A 32 -9.50 -8.38 7.88
N GLY A 33 -8.35 -8.57 8.53
CA GLY A 33 -8.19 -8.29 9.96
C GLY A 33 -8.27 -6.80 10.34
N PHE A 34 -8.11 -5.89 9.36
CA PHE A 34 -8.23 -4.45 9.54
C PHE A 34 -9.55 -3.89 9.01
N ARG A 35 -10.29 -4.67 8.22
CA ARG A 35 -11.58 -4.27 7.63
C ARG A 35 -12.62 -4.19 8.75
N GLY A 36 -13.06 -2.98 9.07
CA GLY A 36 -14.03 -2.74 10.14
C GLY A 36 -15.46 -3.11 9.78
N ASP A 37 -15.86 -2.78 8.55
CA ASP A 37 -17.19 -3.07 7.99
C ASP A 37 -17.13 -3.31 6.47
N GLU A 38 -18.26 -3.67 5.87
CA GLU A 38 -18.38 -3.91 4.42
C GLU A 38 -18.18 -2.65 3.57
N LYS A 39 -18.25 -1.44 4.17
CA LYS A 39 -18.08 -0.16 3.48
C LYS A 39 -16.64 0.35 3.55
N SER A 40 -15.83 -0.23 4.42
CA SER A 40 -14.42 0.08 4.59
C SER A 40 -13.71 -0.27 3.29
N TYR A 41 -12.87 0.63 2.78
CA TYR A 41 -12.14 0.42 1.53
C TYR A 41 -10.65 0.62 1.74
N ALA A 42 -9.88 -0.12 0.95
CA ALA A 42 -8.46 0.09 0.79
C ALA A 42 -8.17 0.85 -0.51
N ILE A 43 -7.02 1.54 -0.55
CA ILE A 43 -6.53 2.20 -1.76
C ILE A 43 -5.22 1.54 -2.18
N TYR A 44 -5.18 1.03 -3.41
CA TYR A 44 -4.02 0.41 -4.01
C TYR A 44 -3.36 1.40 -4.99
N PHE A 45 -2.06 1.57 -4.84
CA PHE A 45 -1.16 2.23 -5.79
C PHE A 45 -0.25 1.18 -6.39
N ILE A 46 -0.46 0.88 -7.65
CA ILE A 46 0.21 -0.22 -8.35
C ILE A 46 1.06 0.37 -9.46
N ASP A 47 2.33 -0.02 -9.53
CA ASP A 47 3.21 0.37 -10.63
C ASP A 47 2.62 -0.10 -11.98
N LYS A 48 2.57 0.80 -12.97
CA LYS A 48 2.13 0.50 -14.34
C LYS A 48 2.82 -0.70 -14.98
N TYR A 49 4.02 -1.08 -14.53
CA TYR A 49 4.67 -2.34 -14.93
C TYR A 49 3.74 -3.56 -14.80
N PHE A 50 2.88 -3.59 -13.76
CA PHE A 50 1.97 -4.69 -13.50
C PHE A 50 0.65 -4.62 -14.30
N GLU A 51 0.37 -3.51 -14.97
CA GLU A 51 -0.84 -3.34 -15.79
C GLU A 51 -0.94 -4.41 -16.91
N LYS A 52 0.22 -4.82 -17.45
CA LYS A 52 0.30 -5.88 -18.47
C LYS A 52 0.31 -7.30 -17.89
N ASN A 53 0.47 -7.43 -16.57
CA ASN A 53 0.61 -8.69 -15.85
C ASN A 53 -0.42 -8.79 -14.71
N LEU A 54 -1.68 -8.43 -14.99
CA LEU A 54 -2.79 -8.49 -14.02
C LEU A 54 -2.97 -9.88 -13.38
N GLY A 55 -2.50 -10.94 -14.04
CA GLY A 55 -2.48 -12.30 -13.47
C GLY A 55 -1.70 -12.41 -12.14
N LEU A 56 -0.70 -11.56 -11.92
CA LEU A 56 0.05 -11.48 -10.65
C LEU A 56 -0.72 -10.76 -9.54
N LEU A 57 -1.68 -9.92 -9.92
CA LEU A 57 -2.54 -9.16 -9.00
C LEU A 57 -3.88 -9.88 -8.76
N LYS A 58 -4.17 -10.91 -9.56
CA LYS A 58 -5.41 -11.68 -9.49
C LYS A 58 -5.46 -12.45 -8.17
N GLY A 59 -6.37 -12.06 -7.28
CA GLY A 59 -6.48 -12.57 -5.91
C GLY A 59 -5.87 -11.66 -4.83
N LEU A 60 -5.26 -10.54 -5.20
CA LEU A 60 -4.93 -9.46 -4.25
C LEU A 60 -6.02 -8.39 -4.18
N LEU A 61 -6.74 -8.25 -5.30
CA LEU A 61 -7.83 -7.28 -5.48
C LEU A 61 -9.15 -8.03 -5.38
N SER A 62 -9.60 -8.26 -4.15
CA SER A 62 -10.77 -9.13 -3.90
C SER A 62 -12.05 -8.36 -3.57
N SER A 63 -11.96 -7.07 -3.24
CA SER A 63 -13.11 -6.28 -2.81
C SER A 63 -13.47 -5.21 -3.84
N ASP A 64 -14.72 -5.22 -4.30
CA ASP A 64 -15.25 -4.26 -5.28
C ASP A 64 -15.33 -2.82 -4.75
N VAL A 65 -15.27 -2.63 -3.42
CA VAL A 65 -15.25 -1.29 -2.80
C VAL A 65 -13.84 -0.68 -2.75
N ASP A 66 -12.80 -1.49 -2.99
CA ASP A 66 -11.43 -1.01 -2.97
C ASP A 66 -11.12 -0.19 -4.23
N SER A 67 -10.28 0.83 -4.09
CA SER A 67 -9.87 1.69 -5.21
C SER A 67 -8.48 1.31 -5.70
N VAL A 68 -8.35 1.05 -7.00
CA VAL A 68 -7.09 0.63 -7.63
C VAL A 68 -6.60 1.71 -8.58
N ASN A 69 -5.41 2.25 -8.30
CA ASN A 69 -4.77 3.29 -9.08
C ASN A 69 -3.45 2.78 -9.66
N PHE A 70 -3.32 2.80 -10.99
CA PHE A 70 -2.06 2.49 -11.65
C PHE A 70 -1.20 3.75 -11.79
N VAL A 71 -0.01 3.74 -11.19
CA VAL A 71 0.89 4.90 -11.11
C VAL A 71 2.08 4.69 -12.04
N ASP A 72 2.41 5.73 -12.81
CA ASP A 72 3.62 5.74 -13.63
C ASP A 72 4.82 6.12 -12.77
N THR A 73 5.72 5.17 -12.56
CA THR A 73 6.93 5.34 -11.76
C THR A 73 8.15 5.72 -12.61
N LYS A 74 8.00 5.93 -13.92
CA LYS A 74 9.12 6.32 -14.80
C LYS A 74 9.78 7.64 -14.40
N HIS A 75 9.02 8.52 -13.75
CA HIS A 75 9.53 9.74 -13.17
C HIS A 75 9.25 9.70 -11.67
N GLU A 76 10.27 10.05 -10.88
CA GLU A 76 10.18 10.07 -9.42
C GLU A 76 8.97 10.91 -8.97
N PRO A 77 8.18 10.43 -7.99
CA PRO A 77 6.96 11.11 -7.58
C PRO A 77 7.29 12.49 -7.01
N LYS A 78 6.69 13.52 -7.61
CA LYS A 78 6.77 14.89 -7.11
C LYS A 78 5.77 15.10 -5.99
N THR A 79 6.12 15.91 -5.00
CA THR A 79 5.25 16.26 -3.87
C THR A 79 3.90 16.79 -4.34
N ASP A 80 3.89 17.67 -5.34
CA ASP A 80 2.67 18.24 -5.92
C ASP A 80 1.70 17.18 -6.47
N ALA A 81 2.25 16.08 -7.01
CA ALA A 81 1.43 14.99 -7.56
C ALA A 81 0.76 14.18 -6.43
N ILE A 82 1.43 14.03 -5.29
CA ILE A 82 0.87 13.38 -4.11
C ILE A 82 -0.25 14.25 -3.50
N ASP A 83 -0.03 15.56 -3.39
CA ASP A 83 -1.01 16.49 -2.82
C ASP A 83 -2.29 16.55 -3.67
N LEU A 84 -2.15 16.54 -5.00
CA LEU A 84 -3.28 16.50 -5.92
C LEU A 84 -4.09 15.20 -5.74
N LEU A 85 -3.42 14.06 -5.72
CA LEU A 85 -4.03 12.74 -5.55
C LEU A 85 -4.80 12.63 -4.22
N VAL A 86 -4.23 13.13 -3.12
CA VAL A 86 -4.92 13.17 -1.82
C VAL A 86 -6.16 14.05 -1.90
N SER A 87 -6.05 15.21 -2.55
CA SER A 87 -7.18 16.14 -2.72
C SER A 87 -8.31 15.55 -3.58
N GLU A 88 -7.97 14.80 -4.62
CA GLU A 88 -8.94 14.08 -5.47
C GLU A 88 -9.67 12.99 -4.66
N LEU A 89 -8.92 12.16 -3.93
CA LEU A 89 -9.50 11.12 -3.08
C LEU A 89 -10.44 11.70 -2.01
N GLN A 90 -10.08 12.83 -1.41
CA GLN A 90 -10.96 13.52 -0.46
C GLN A 90 -12.25 14.02 -1.11
N GLN A 91 -12.17 14.58 -2.31
CA GLN A 91 -13.35 15.04 -3.06
C GLN A 91 -14.28 13.89 -3.48
N GLU A 92 -13.73 12.71 -3.76
CA GLU A 92 -14.50 11.48 -4.03
C GLU A 92 -15.15 10.88 -2.77
N GLY A 93 -14.96 11.48 -1.59
CA GLY A 93 -15.40 10.90 -0.32
C GLY A 93 -14.55 9.72 0.15
N LYS A 94 -13.39 9.50 -0.47
CA LYS A 94 -12.43 8.43 -0.17
C LYS A 94 -11.29 8.88 0.75
N GLY A 95 -11.54 9.87 1.62
CA GLY A 95 -10.53 10.48 2.48
C GLY A 95 -10.13 9.68 3.72
N ALA A 96 -10.75 8.52 3.98
CA ALA A 96 -10.53 7.72 5.17
C ALA A 96 -10.45 6.21 4.86
N PRO A 97 -9.47 5.77 4.04
CA PRO A 97 -9.25 4.35 3.82
C PRO A 97 -8.72 3.68 5.08
N PHE A 98 -9.05 2.41 5.31
CA PHE A 98 -8.47 1.65 6.42
C PHE A 98 -7.01 1.24 6.13
N ALA A 99 -6.64 1.18 4.84
CA ALA A 99 -5.29 0.84 4.39
C ALA A 99 -4.95 1.54 3.06
N VAL A 100 -3.67 1.92 2.94
CA VAL A 100 -3.05 2.35 1.68
C VAL A 100 -1.95 1.35 1.33
N ILE A 101 -2.02 0.76 0.14
CA ILE A 101 -1.15 -0.33 -0.30
C ILE A 101 -0.35 0.14 -1.51
N GLY A 102 0.98 0.08 -1.42
CA GLY A 102 1.88 0.28 -2.54
C GLY A 102 2.38 -1.07 -3.08
N ILE A 103 2.21 -1.32 -4.39
CA ILE A 103 2.77 -2.48 -5.08
C ILE A 103 3.69 -1.97 -6.19
N GLY A 104 5.00 -2.08 -5.97
CA GLY A 104 5.98 -1.55 -6.90
C GLY A 104 7.39 -1.54 -6.32
N GLY A 105 8.26 -0.77 -6.97
CA GLY A 105 9.56 -0.38 -6.43
C GLY A 105 9.44 0.74 -5.38
N GLY A 106 10.59 1.30 -5.01
CA GLY A 106 10.68 2.53 -4.20
C GLY A 106 10.51 3.78 -5.03
#